data_AF-A0A852ZQ41-F1
#
_entry.id   AF-A0A852ZQ41-F1
#
_cell.length_a   1.000
_cell.length_b   1.000
_cell.length_c   1.000
_cell.angle_alpha   90.00
_cell.angle_beta   90.00
_cell.angle_gamma   90.00
#
_symmetry.space_group_name_H-M   'P 1'
#
loop_
_entity.id
_entity.type
_entity.pdbx_description
1 polymer ?
#
loop_
_entity_poly.entity_id
_entity_poly.type
_entity_poly.pdbx_seq_one_letter_code
_entity_poly.pdbx_strand_id
1 'polypeptide(L)'
;MSWLRKVFGGRDDLAAAPVTMDVERRKAQLIRLENALDRLVEVMKANEERMANPAWKERMAEYRRISGECYKLRSGGFTREQILDVAFEVRPVFGGELPPDVRAVEPPQEEALAAAAEIQAVLPGERPTN
;
A
#
# COMPACT_ATOMS: atom_id res chain seq x y z
N MET A 1 -0.43 32.09 22.21
CA MET A 1 -0.35 31.53 20.83
C MET A 1 1.01 31.85 20.19
N SER A 2 2.11 31.25 20.65
CA SER A 2 3.49 31.58 20.19
C SER A 2 4.36 30.35 19.87
N TRP A 3 3.83 29.15 20.04
CA TRP A 3 4.56 27.91 19.79
C TRP A 3 4.61 27.51 18.31
N LEU A 4 3.57 27.81 17.53
CA LEU A 4 3.52 27.50 16.09
C LEU A 4 4.56 28.28 15.26
N ARG A 5 4.88 29.52 15.63
CA ARG A 5 5.89 30.33 14.91
C ARG A 5 7.34 29.87 15.18
N LYS A 6 7.57 29.09 16.24
CA LYS A 6 8.91 28.58 16.62
C LYS A 6 9.21 27.22 15.98
N VAL A 7 8.18 26.45 15.62
CA VAL A 7 8.33 25.22 14.80
C VAL A 7 8.45 25.58 13.32
N PHE A 8 7.80 26.65 12.88
CA PHE A 8 7.86 27.14 11.49
C PHE A 8 8.65 28.45 11.38
N GLY A 9 9.74 28.55 12.14
CA GLY A 9 10.61 29.73 12.20
C GLY A 9 11.05 30.17 10.82
N GLY A 10 10.52 31.30 10.37
CA GLY A 10 10.79 31.88 9.08
C GLY A 10 12.27 32.19 8.90
N ARG A 11 12.79 31.70 7.78
CA ARG A 11 13.83 32.37 7.00
C ARG A 11 13.56 32.02 5.53
N ASP A 12 13.10 33.02 4.79
CA ASP A 12 13.28 33.09 3.35
C ASP A 12 14.77 33.01 3.06
N ASP A 13 15.24 31.81 2.73
CA ASP A 13 16.27 31.53 1.73
C ASP A 13 16.64 30.06 1.87
N LEU A 14 16.24 29.30 0.86
CA LEU A 14 16.91 28.16 0.23
C LEU A 14 15.79 27.41 -0.47
N ALA A 15 15.72 27.55 -1.79
CA ALA A 15 14.89 26.70 -2.62
C ALA A 15 15.24 25.23 -2.30
N ALA A 16 14.45 24.60 -1.43
CA ALA A 16 14.52 23.16 -1.24
C ALA A 16 14.22 22.58 -2.62
N ALA A 17 15.22 21.98 -3.25
CA ALA A 17 15.05 21.31 -4.53
C ALA A 17 13.81 20.41 -4.40
N PRO A 18 12.89 20.42 -5.38
CA PRO A 18 11.69 19.62 -5.29
C PRO A 18 12.10 18.18 -4.94
N VAL A 19 11.48 17.61 -3.91
CA VAL A 19 11.69 16.19 -3.56
C VAL A 19 11.24 15.38 -4.76
N THR A 20 12.18 14.97 -5.60
CA THR A 20 11.88 14.24 -6.83
C THR A 20 11.49 12.82 -6.44
N MET A 21 10.21 12.51 -6.53
CA MET A 21 9.70 11.15 -6.36
C MET A 21 10.37 10.21 -7.37
N ASP A 22 10.91 9.10 -6.88
CA ASP A 22 11.52 8.08 -7.74
C ASP A 22 10.41 7.28 -8.44
N VAL A 23 9.92 7.81 -9.57
CA VAL A 23 8.75 7.29 -10.28
C VAL A 23 8.93 5.83 -10.68
N GLU A 24 10.09 5.43 -11.17
CA GLU A 24 10.32 4.06 -11.62
C GLU A 24 10.35 3.08 -10.44
N ARG A 25 10.96 3.48 -9.32
CA ARG A 25 10.92 2.67 -8.10
C ARG A 25 9.50 2.58 -7.54
N ARG A 26 8.73 3.67 -7.54
CA ARG A 26 7.33 3.66 -7.09
C ARG A 26 6.45 2.80 -8.00
N LYS A 27 6.66 2.80 -9.32
CA LYS A 27 6.00 1.87 -10.25
C LYS A 27 6.33 0.41 -9.91
N ALA A 28 7.59 0.09 -9.64
CA ALA A 28 7.98 -1.27 -9.25
C ALA A 28 7.31 -1.71 -7.95
N GLN A 29 7.18 -0.80 -6.97
CA GLN A 29 6.44 -1.08 -5.73
C GLN A 29 4.94 -1.31 -5.97
N LEU A 30 4.30 -0.52 -6.83
CA LEU A 30 2.90 -0.73 -7.22
C LEU A 30 2.69 -2.07 -7.92
N ILE A 31 3.59 -2.47 -8.82
CA ILE A 31 3.57 -3.80 -9.46
C ILE A 31 3.70 -4.91 -8.41
N ARG A 32 4.59 -4.73 -7.43
CA ARG A 32 4.77 -5.71 -6.36
C ARG A 32 3.50 -5.85 -5.51
N LEU A 33 2.85 -4.74 -5.17
CA LEU A 33 1.58 -4.76 -4.42
C LEU A 33 0.45 -5.43 -5.23
N GLU A 34 0.32 -5.09 -6.51
CA GLU A 34 -0.62 -5.72 -7.45
C GLU A 34 -0.47 -7.25 -7.45
N ASN A 35 0.75 -7.74 -7.70
CA ASN A 35 1.04 -9.18 -7.73
C ASN A 35 0.75 -9.88 -6.38
N ALA A 36 1.05 -9.22 -5.25
CA ALA A 36 0.80 -9.78 -3.94
C ALA A 36 -0.71 -9.88 -3.63
N LEU A 37 -1.48 -8.85 -3.99
CA LEU A 37 -2.94 -8.83 -3.84
C LEU A 37 -3.61 -9.88 -4.74
N ASP A 38 -3.17 -10.02 -5.99
CA ASP A 38 -3.70 -11.03 -6.92
C ASP A 38 -3.43 -12.44 -6.40
N ARG A 39 -2.19 -12.70 -5.92
CA ARG A 39 -1.84 -13.97 -5.29
C ARG A 39 -2.70 -14.25 -4.06
N LEU A 40 -2.89 -13.26 -3.20
CA LEU A 40 -3.75 -13.37 -2.02
C LEU A 40 -5.18 -13.76 -2.40
N VAL A 41 -5.73 -13.09 -3.41
CA VAL A 41 -7.07 -13.37 -3.93
C VAL A 41 -7.19 -14.78 -4.48
N GLU A 42 -6.19 -15.28 -5.22
CA GLU A 42 -6.22 -16.65 -5.75
C GLU A 42 -6.16 -17.70 -4.64
N VAL A 43 -5.36 -17.48 -3.59
CA VAL A 43 -5.35 -18.36 -2.41
C VAL A 43 -6.69 -18.32 -1.68
N MET A 44 -7.28 -17.13 -1.52
CA MET A 44 -8.60 -17.01 -0.90
C MET A 44 -9.69 -17.71 -1.71
N LYS A 45 -9.62 -17.63 -3.03
CA LYS A 45 -10.56 -18.28 -3.95
C LYS A 45 -10.48 -19.80 -3.89
N ALA A 46 -9.29 -20.35 -3.64
CA ALA A 46 -9.08 -21.80 -3.53
C ALA A 46 -9.72 -22.41 -2.27
N ASN A 47 -10.10 -21.60 -1.26
CA ASN A 47 -10.88 -22.06 -0.13
C ASN A 47 -12.39 -22.06 -0.50
N GLU A 48 -12.83 -23.14 -1.15
CA GLU A 48 -14.22 -23.30 -1.63
C GLU A 48 -15.25 -23.24 -0.50
N GLU A 49 -14.91 -23.76 0.69
CA GLU A 49 -15.80 -23.76 1.86
C GLU A 49 -16.17 -22.33 2.30
N ARG A 50 -15.19 -21.40 2.23
CA ARG A 50 -15.41 -19.99 2.57
C ARG A 50 -16.10 -19.20 1.45
N MET A 51 -16.24 -19.72 0.24
CA MET A 51 -16.91 -19.02 -0.85
C MET A 51 -18.41 -18.81 -0.62
N ALA A 52 -19.04 -19.55 0.29
CA ALA A 52 -20.42 -19.27 0.71
C ALA A 52 -20.53 -18.01 1.61
N ASN A 53 -19.43 -17.55 2.22
CA ASN A 53 -19.41 -16.41 3.13
C ASN A 53 -19.36 -15.07 2.35
N PRO A 54 -20.38 -14.18 2.48
CA PRO A 54 -20.38 -12.88 1.82
C PRO A 54 -19.18 -12.00 2.21
N ALA A 55 -18.79 -11.97 3.49
CA ALA A 55 -17.67 -11.16 3.95
C ALA A 55 -16.33 -11.61 3.35
N TRP A 56 -16.18 -12.91 3.04
CA TRP A 56 -15.02 -13.44 2.33
C TRP A 56 -14.95 -12.90 0.90
N LYS A 57 -16.07 -12.96 0.19
CA LYS A 57 -16.20 -12.44 -1.18
C LYS A 57 -15.98 -10.93 -1.24
N GLU A 58 -16.54 -10.18 -0.28
CA GLU A 58 -16.35 -8.74 -0.17
C GLU A 58 -14.88 -8.39 0.04
N ARG A 59 -14.18 -9.11 0.93
CA ARG A 59 -12.75 -8.91 1.15
C ARG A 59 -11.92 -9.20 -0.10
N MET A 60 -12.24 -10.26 -0.84
CA MET A 60 -11.59 -10.54 -2.13
C MET A 60 -11.87 -9.45 -3.17
N ALA A 61 -13.09 -8.92 -3.21
CA ALA A 61 -13.46 -7.84 -4.14
C ALA A 61 -12.71 -6.55 -3.82
N GLU A 62 -12.51 -6.24 -2.54
CA GLU A 62 -11.69 -5.13 -2.08
C GLU A 62 -10.24 -5.26 -2.58
N TYR A 63 -9.60 -6.41 -2.40
CA TYR A 63 -8.23 -6.62 -2.89
C TYR A 63 -8.11 -6.52 -4.41
N ARG A 64 -9.09 -7.06 -5.15
CA ARG A 64 -9.14 -6.89 -6.61
C ARG A 64 -9.28 -5.42 -7.02
N ARG A 65 -10.08 -4.64 -6.29
CA ARG A 65 -10.21 -3.19 -6.52
C ARG A 65 -8.87 -2.48 -6.29
N ILE A 66 -8.21 -2.74 -5.15
CA ILE A 66 -6.91 -2.14 -4.81
C ILE A 66 -5.84 -2.52 -5.83
N SER A 67 -5.79 -3.79 -6.25
CA SER A 67 -4.91 -4.28 -7.33
C SER A 67 -5.16 -3.52 -8.63
N GLY A 68 -6.43 -3.38 -9.05
CA GLY A 68 -6.80 -2.59 -10.23
C GLY A 68 -6.48 -1.10 -10.11
N GLU A 69 -6.46 -0.54 -8.91
CA GLU A 69 -6.05 0.84 -8.65
C GLU A 69 -4.53 1.01 -8.77
N CYS A 70 -3.75 0.06 -8.27
CA CYS A 70 -2.31 0.01 -8.49
C CYS A 70 -1.98 0.01 -9.99
N TYR A 71 -2.68 -0.82 -10.77
CA TYR A 71 -2.56 -0.86 -12.23
C TYR A 71 -2.84 0.49 -12.90
N LYS A 72 -3.94 1.15 -12.51
CA LYS A 72 -4.32 2.47 -13.06
C LYS A 72 -3.26 3.52 -12.76
N LEU A 73 -2.80 3.61 -11.52
CA LEU A 73 -1.78 4.57 -11.10
C LEU A 73 -0.47 4.36 -11.87
N ARG A 74 0.07 3.13 -11.89
CA ARG A 74 1.35 2.88 -12.56
C ARG A 74 1.31 3.10 -14.08
N SER A 75 0.14 2.97 -14.70
CA SER A 75 -0.04 3.12 -16.15
C SER A 75 -0.40 4.56 -16.55
N GLY A 76 -1.08 5.31 -15.68
CA GLY A 76 -1.56 6.67 -15.96
C GLY A 76 -0.75 7.80 -15.31
N GLY A 77 0.17 7.47 -14.39
CA GLY A 77 0.88 8.43 -13.55
C GLY A 77 0.20 8.59 -12.18
N PHE A 78 0.97 9.10 -11.21
CA PHE A 78 0.52 9.21 -9.82
C PHE A 78 1.24 10.33 -9.08
N THR A 79 0.62 10.81 -8.00
CA THR A 79 1.27 11.61 -6.95
C THR A 79 1.67 10.71 -5.77
N ARG A 80 2.50 11.26 -4.87
CA ARG A 80 2.87 10.56 -3.63
C ARG A 80 1.65 10.30 -2.74
N GLU A 81 0.70 11.22 -2.68
CA GLU A 81 -0.54 11.07 -1.90
C GLU A 81 -1.37 9.89 -2.41
N GLN A 82 -1.59 9.81 -3.73
CA GLN A 82 -2.38 8.73 -4.33
C GLN A 82 -1.81 7.33 -4.06
N ILE A 83 -0.49 7.15 -4.16
CA ILE A 83 0.12 5.84 -3.86
C ILE A 83 0.07 5.51 -2.35
N LEU A 84 0.07 6.54 -1.49
CA LEU A 84 -0.09 6.34 -0.05
C LEU A 84 -1.51 5.98 0.31
N ASP A 85 -2.51 6.62 -0.29
CA ASP A 85 -3.93 6.29 -0.07
C ASP A 85 -4.18 4.81 -0.36
N VAL A 86 -3.75 4.33 -1.52
CA VAL A 86 -3.84 2.91 -1.89
C VAL A 86 -3.12 2.00 -0.90
N ALA A 87 -1.89 2.34 -0.51
CA ALA A 87 -1.13 1.54 0.45
C ALA A 87 -1.77 1.53 1.85
N PHE A 88 -2.45 2.61 2.24
CA PHE A 88 -3.19 2.71 3.50
C PHE A 88 -4.54 2.01 3.46
N GLU A 89 -5.05 1.57 2.31
CA GLU A 89 -6.27 0.76 2.24
C GLU A 89 -6.00 -0.72 2.49
N VAL A 90 -4.77 -1.20 2.31
CA VAL A 90 -4.43 -2.61 2.51
C VAL A 90 -4.58 -2.99 3.99
N ARG A 91 -5.43 -3.99 4.25
CA ARG A 91 -5.72 -4.54 5.58
C ARG A 91 -5.49 -6.04 5.56
N PRO A 92 -5.17 -6.67 6.71
CA PRO A 92 -5.12 -8.12 6.77
C PRO A 92 -6.51 -8.72 6.55
N VAL A 93 -6.56 -9.93 6.00
CA VAL A 93 -7.77 -10.76 5.91
C VAL A 93 -8.30 -11.04 7.32
N PHE A 94 -7.40 -11.39 8.25
CA PHE A 94 -7.70 -11.54 9.67
C PHE A 94 -6.66 -10.84 10.53
N GLY A 95 -7.12 -10.19 11.59
CA GLY A 95 -6.26 -9.74 12.68
C GLY A 95 -6.07 -10.86 13.70
N GLY A 96 -4.83 -11.11 14.12
CA GLY A 96 -4.51 -12.11 15.14
C GLY A 96 -4.32 -13.52 14.57
N GLU A 97 -4.53 -14.54 15.41
CA GLU A 97 -4.32 -15.94 15.04
C GLU A 97 -5.34 -16.41 14.00
N LEU A 98 -4.85 -17.05 12.94
CA LEU A 98 -5.67 -17.54 11.84
C LEU A 98 -6.34 -18.87 12.17
N PRO A 99 -7.66 -19.03 11.88
CA PRO A 99 -8.31 -20.32 11.92
C PRO A 99 -7.58 -21.36 11.04
N PRO A 100 -7.55 -22.65 11.43
CA PRO A 100 -6.79 -23.68 10.71
C PRO A 100 -7.13 -23.80 9.22
N ASP A 101 -8.40 -23.60 8.86
CA ASP A 101 -8.91 -23.73 7.49
C ASP A 101 -8.47 -22.59 6.56
N VAL A 102 -7.99 -21.47 7.11
CA VAL A 102 -7.53 -20.31 6.34
C VAL A 102 -6.02 -20.05 6.49
N ARG A 103 -5.27 -20.93 7.16
CA ARG A 103 -3.82 -20.73 7.36
C ARG A 103 -3.02 -20.54 6.07
N ALA A 104 -3.48 -21.11 4.95
CA ALA A 104 -2.85 -20.91 3.64
C ALA A 104 -2.80 -19.43 3.19
N VAL A 105 -3.67 -18.58 3.75
CA VAL A 105 -3.74 -17.14 3.48
C VAL A 105 -2.64 -16.34 4.17
N GLU A 106 -2.02 -16.88 5.22
CA GLU A 106 -1.01 -16.14 6.01
C GLU A 106 0.15 -15.64 5.16
N PRO A 107 0.87 -16.48 4.39
CA PRO A 107 2.02 -15.99 3.64
C PRO A 107 1.69 -14.91 2.60
N PRO A 108 0.66 -15.06 1.71
CA PRO A 108 0.33 -14.00 0.76
C PRO A 108 -0.26 -12.76 1.43
N GLN A 109 -0.90 -12.87 2.60
CA GLN A 109 -1.32 -11.72 3.39
C GLN A 109 -0.11 -10.92 3.87
N GLU A 110 0.88 -11.59 4.46
CA GLU A 110 2.12 -10.94 4.91
C GLU A 110 2.87 -10.28 3.75
N GLU A 111 2.92 -10.93 2.58
CA GLU A 111 3.50 -10.36 1.37
C GLU A 111 2.80 -9.07 0.93
N ALA A 112 1.46 -9.04 0.92
CA ALA A 112 0.69 -7.85 0.56
C ALA A 112 0.89 -6.71 1.56
N LEU A 113 0.90 -7.02 2.86
CA LEU A 113 1.16 -6.03 3.93
C LEU A 113 2.59 -5.46 3.84
N ALA A 114 3.58 -6.31 3.57
CA ALA A 114 4.96 -5.87 3.39
C ALA A 114 5.11 -4.97 2.15
N ALA A 115 4.46 -5.32 1.04
CA ALA A 115 4.46 -4.49 -0.17
C ALA A 115 3.82 -3.12 0.06
N ALA A 116 2.70 -3.07 0.80
CA ALA A 116 2.06 -1.81 1.20
C ALA A 116 2.97 -0.97 2.11
N ALA A 117 3.60 -1.58 3.11
CA ALA A 117 4.52 -0.90 4.03
C ALA A 117 5.73 -0.28 3.31
N GLU A 118 6.24 -0.92 2.26
CA GLU A 118 7.31 -0.36 1.44
C GLU A 118 6.91 0.89 0.66
N ILE A 119 5.64 0.98 0.24
CA ILE A 119 5.11 2.19 -0.39
C ILE A 119 5.02 3.31 0.65
N GLN A 120 4.56 2.99 1.86
CA GLN A 120 4.46 3.95 2.97
C GLN A 120 5.81 4.51 3.41
N ALA A 121 6.89 3.72 3.25
CA ALA A 121 8.23 4.14 3.62
C ALA A 121 8.72 5.37 2.82
N VAL A 122 9.47 6.24 3.49
CA VAL A 122 10.19 7.35 2.86
C VAL A 122 11.46 6.80 2.20
N LEU A 123 11.55 6.93 0.87
CA LEU A 123 12.72 6.48 0.13
C LEU A 123 13.93 7.40 0.40
N PRO A 124 15.17 6.88 0.39
CA PRO A 124 16.37 7.70 0.61
C PRO A 124 16.48 8.92 -0.32
N GLY A 125 16.08 8.77 -1.60
CA GLY A 125 16.06 9.86 -2.58
C GLY A 125 14.89 10.83 -2.42
N GLU A 126 13.94 10.54 -1.53
CA GLU A 126 12.78 11.40 -1.22
C GLU A 126 12.95 12.15 0.11
N ARG A 127 14.13 12.08 0.74
CA ARG A 127 14.40 12.82 1.98
C ARG A 127 14.75 14.27 1.64
N PRO A 128 14.19 15.28 2.33
CA PRO A 128 14.72 16.63 2.27
C PRO A 128 16.17 16.59 2.74
N THR A 129 17.10 17.03 1.89
CA THR A 129 18.47 17.31 2.32
C THR A 129 18.41 18.54 3.22
N ASN A 130 18.67 18.34 4.52
CA ASN A 130 18.90 19.45 5.46
C ASN A 130 20.13 20.26 5.08
#